data_AF-A0A643FF93-F1
#
_entry.id   AF-A0A643FF93-F1
#
_cell.length_a   1.000
_cell.length_b   1.000
_cell.length_c   1.000
_cell.angle_alpha   90.00
_cell.angle_beta   90.00
_cell.angle_gamma   90.00
#
_symmetry.space_group_name_H-M   'P 1'
#
loop_
_entity.id
_entity.type
_entity.pdbx_description
1 polymer ?
#
loop_
_entity_poly.entity_id
_entity_poly.type
_entity_poly.pdbx_seq_one_letter_code
_entity_poly.pdbx_strand_id
1 'polypeptide(L)'
;MSDTTPNFSPRLVPVEALNAISSLIAEGALFEGSFSAQQGLGLRIDGVLKGGIQVAQGGTVHIGPGGRVEQTTIEADHVLIEGRVQGTVIARQTLEITGSGTLIGDALYDAQLDVHPRAKLKGKVEYRGELDAPSPAPY
;
A
#
# COMPACT_ATOMS: atom_id res chain seq x y z
N MET A 1 -26.30 -30.95 2.47
CA MET A 1 -26.20 -29.67 1.74
C MET A 1 -25.12 -28.87 2.45
N SER A 2 -23.89 -28.96 1.96
CA SER A 2 -22.74 -28.22 2.50
C SER A 2 -22.78 -26.82 1.92
N ASP A 3 -23.13 -25.86 2.77
CA ASP A 3 -23.11 -24.43 2.44
C ASP A 3 -21.65 -23.99 2.25
N THR A 4 -21.24 -23.83 1.00
CA THR A 4 -19.94 -23.25 0.64
C THR A 4 -20.12 -21.74 0.60
N THR A 5 -20.08 -21.11 1.76
CA THR A 5 -19.96 -19.65 1.83
C THR A 5 -18.57 -19.29 1.31
N PRO A 6 -18.46 -18.49 0.23
CA PRO A 6 -17.15 -18.03 -0.24
C PRO A 6 -16.51 -17.17 0.84
N ASN A 7 -15.31 -17.56 1.27
CA ASN A 7 -14.50 -16.81 2.22
C ASN A 7 -13.99 -15.53 1.54
N PHE A 8 -14.77 -14.45 1.62
CA PHE A 8 -14.30 -13.12 1.26
C PHE A 8 -13.31 -12.66 2.34
N SER A 9 -12.03 -12.93 2.11
CA SER A 9 -10.97 -12.29 2.88
C SER A 9 -11.00 -10.79 2.56
N PRO A 10 -11.30 -9.90 3.51
CA PRO A 10 -11.50 -8.47 3.26
C PRO A 10 -10.18 -7.70 3.04
N ARG A 11 -9.06 -8.39 2.84
CA ARG A 11 -7.72 -7.82 2.75
C ARG A 11 -7.06 -8.32 1.46
N LEU A 12 -6.60 -7.38 0.62
CA LEU A 12 -5.88 -7.68 -0.61
C LEU A 12 -4.40 -7.91 -0.37
N VAL A 13 -3.80 -7.19 0.59
CA VAL A 13 -2.39 -7.40 0.91
C VAL A 13 -2.19 -8.77 1.56
N PRO A 14 -1.36 -9.67 1.00
CA PRO A 14 -1.12 -10.99 1.57
C PRO A 14 -0.57 -10.92 2.99
N VAL A 15 -1.00 -11.83 3.86
CA VAL A 15 -0.55 -11.86 5.27
C VAL A 15 0.95 -12.14 5.34
N GLU A 16 1.47 -12.96 4.43
CA GLU A 16 2.88 -13.28 4.29
C GLU A 16 3.70 -12.01 3.98
N ALA A 17 3.17 -11.13 3.14
CA ALA A 17 3.79 -9.86 2.76
C ALA A 17 3.86 -8.87 3.94
N LEU A 18 2.87 -8.92 4.84
CA LEU A 18 2.88 -8.14 6.09
C LEU A 18 3.84 -8.75 7.13
N ASN A 19 3.93 -10.07 7.21
CA ASN A 19 4.88 -10.74 8.10
C ASN A 19 6.34 -10.56 7.68
N ALA A 20 6.59 -10.27 6.39
CA ALA A 20 7.91 -9.94 5.86
C ALA A 20 8.41 -8.53 6.24
N ILE A 21 7.62 -7.75 6.99
CA ILE A 21 8.05 -6.45 7.52
C ILE A 21 9.20 -6.64 8.50
N SER A 22 10.37 -6.14 8.12
CA SER A 22 11.61 -6.22 8.88
C SER A 22 12.12 -4.86 9.35
N SER A 23 11.48 -3.77 8.92
CA SER A 23 11.84 -2.38 9.27
C SER A 23 10.62 -1.64 9.83
N LEU A 24 10.83 -0.86 10.90
CA LEU A 24 9.78 -0.11 11.59
C LEU A 24 10.24 1.32 11.92
N ILE A 25 9.43 2.30 11.52
CA ILE A 25 9.48 3.66 12.06
C ILE A 25 8.38 3.76 13.11
N ALA A 26 8.78 3.63 14.38
CA ALA A 26 7.87 3.54 15.51
C ALA A 26 7.13 4.87 15.78
N GLU A 27 6.04 4.78 16.54
CA GLU A 27 5.33 5.95 17.04
C GLU A 27 6.29 6.91 17.79
N GLY A 28 6.12 8.21 17.58
CA GLY A 28 6.98 9.25 18.14
C GLY A 28 8.33 9.43 17.42
N ALA A 29 8.71 8.53 16.52
CA ALA A 29 9.88 8.72 15.68
C ALA A 29 9.58 9.65 14.50
N LEU A 30 10.55 10.51 14.18
CA LEU A 30 10.59 11.32 12.96
C LEU A 30 11.79 10.86 12.13
N PHE A 31 11.52 10.43 10.90
CA PHE A 31 12.54 10.14 9.90
C PHE A 31 12.49 11.20 8.80
N GLU A 32 13.62 11.84 8.53
CA GLU A 32 13.76 12.84 7.45
C GLU A 32 14.83 12.36 6.47
N GLY A 33 14.45 12.18 5.21
CA GLY A 33 15.32 11.66 4.14
C GLY A 33 14.63 10.64 3.25
N SER A 34 15.40 10.00 2.38
CA SER A 34 14.89 8.94 1.49
C SER A 34 15.22 7.55 2.02
N PHE A 35 14.23 6.67 2.00
CA PHE A 35 14.37 5.24 2.23
C PHE A 35 14.37 4.50 0.90
N SER A 36 15.39 3.68 0.64
CA SER A 36 15.44 2.83 -0.55
C SER A 36 15.90 1.41 -0.24
N ALA A 37 15.31 0.44 -0.93
CA ALA A 37 15.66 -0.97 -0.85
C ALA A 37 15.68 -1.61 -2.25
N GLN A 38 16.61 -2.54 -2.47
CA GLN A 38 16.74 -3.21 -3.76
C GLN A 38 15.67 -4.30 -3.96
N GLN A 39 15.41 -5.15 -2.96
CA GLN A 39 14.42 -6.23 -3.09
C GLN A 39 13.72 -6.55 -1.76
N GLY A 40 12.42 -6.85 -1.84
CA GLY A 40 11.70 -7.70 -0.89
C GLY A 40 11.54 -7.20 0.55
N LEU A 41 11.92 -5.95 0.84
CA LEU A 41 11.87 -5.42 2.20
C LEU A 41 10.45 -4.94 2.54
N GLY A 42 9.96 -5.36 3.71
CA GLY A 42 8.75 -4.80 4.30
C GLY A 42 9.08 -3.67 5.28
N LEU A 43 8.49 -2.50 5.06
CA LEU A 43 8.63 -1.30 5.87
C LEU A 43 7.28 -0.93 6.49
N ARG A 44 7.23 -0.81 7.81
CA ARG A 44 6.08 -0.26 8.54
C ARG A 44 6.39 1.13 9.10
N ILE A 45 5.44 2.05 8.95
CA ILE A 45 5.51 3.39 9.51
C ILE A 45 4.32 3.62 10.43
N ASP A 46 4.59 3.71 11.73
CA ASP A 46 3.64 4.16 12.76
C ASP A 46 3.97 5.58 13.27
N GLY A 47 5.19 6.09 12.99
CA GLY A 47 5.62 7.46 13.26
C GLY A 47 5.46 8.43 12.09
N VAL A 48 6.40 9.35 11.92
CA VAL A 48 6.40 10.33 10.81
C VAL A 48 7.60 10.08 9.90
N LEU A 49 7.35 9.96 8.60
CA LEU A 49 8.37 9.91 7.55
C LEU A 49 8.19 11.09 6.59
N LYS A 50 9.26 11.85 6.38
CA LYS A 50 9.34 12.92 5.39
C LYS A 50 10.41 12.60 4.35
N GLY A 51 9.98 12.27 3.14
CA GLY A 51 10.86 11.96 2.01
C GLY A 51 10.56 10.62 1.34
N GLY A 52 11.35 10.28 0.31
CA GLY A 52 11.11 9.16 -0.64
C GLY A 52 11.02 7.78 0.01
N ILE A 53 10.11 6.92 -0.45
CA ILE A 53 10.14 5.48 -0.14
C ILE A 53 10.15 4.72 -1.47
N GLN A 54 11.25 4.01 -1.76
CA GLN A 54 11.37 3.21 -2.98
C GLN A 54 11.88 1.81 -2.69
N VAL A 55 11.06 0.80 -2.98
CA VAL A 55 11.48 -0.60 -3.03
C VAL A 55 11.52 -1.02 -4.49
N ALA A 56 12.70 -1.27 -5.04
CA ALA A 56 12.86 -1.44 -6.50
C ALA A 56 12.14 -2.70 -7.04
N GLN A 57 12.10 -3.78 -6.27
CA GLN A 57 11.36 -5.00 -6.62
C GLN A 57 10.75 -5.64 -5.37
N GLY A 58 9.53 -6.15 -5.44
CA GLY A 58 8.91 -6.74 -4.26
C GLY A 58 8.54 -5.70 -3.20
N GLY A 59 8.42 -6.20 -1.98
CA GLY A 59 8.33 -5.39 -0.78
C GLY A 59 6.94 -4.89 -0.45
N THR A 60 6.80 -4.53 0.82
CA THR A 60 5.53 -4.11 1.42
C THR A 60 5.75 -2.81 2.15
N VAL A 61 4.96 -1.78 1.85
CA VAL A 61 4.94 -0.54 2.64
C VAL A 61 3.61 -0.47 3.38
N HIS A 62 3.68 -0.53 4.71
CA HIS A 62 2.51 -0.46 5.58
C HIS A 62 2.54 0.84 6.37
N ILE A 63 1.57 1.72 6.10
CA ILE A 63 1.34 2.94 6.88
C ILE A 63 0.31 2.59 7.95
N GLY A 64 0.77 2.35 9.17
CA GLY A 64 -0.12 2.01 10.27
C GLY A 64 -1.00 3.19 10.70
N PRO A 65 -1.97 3.00 11.60
CA PRO A 65 -3.00 4.00 11.92
C PRO A 65 -2.44 5.35 12.43
N GLY A 66 -1.31 5.34 13.14
CA GLY A 66 -0.59 6.54 13.59
C GLY A 66 0.37 7.12 12.55
N GLY A 67 0.69 6.34 11.51
CA GLY A 67 1.69 6.64 10.50
C GLY A 67 1.35 7.86 9.66
N ARG A 68 2.34 8.73 9.45
CA ARG A 68 2.24 9.88 8.56
C ARG A 68 3.40 9.90 7.59
N VAL A 69 3.09 9.95 6.31
CA VAL A 69 4.07 10.09 5.24
C VAL A 69 3.78 11.38 4.48
N GLU A 70 4.76 12.27 4.40
CA GLU A 70 4.59 13.63 3.88
C GLU A 70 5.47 13.92 2.67
N GLN A 71 4.88 14.63 1.69
CA GLN A 71 5.53 15.27 0.54
C GLN A 71 6.45 14.33 -0.24
N THR A 72 5.92 13.18 -0.67
CA THR A 72 6.80 12.13 -1.22
C THR A 72 6.13 11.19 -2.22
N THR A 73 6.95 10.34 -2.84
CA THR A 73 6.54 9.17 -3.61
C THR A 73 6.80 7.91 -2.79
N ILE A 74 5.81 7.04 -2.72
CA ILE A 74 5.91 5.67 -2.20
C ILE A 74 5.84 4.71 -3.38
N GLU A 75 6.83 3.84 -3.55
CA GLU A 75 6.84 2.82 -4.59
C GLU A 75 7.20 1.43 -4.03
N ALA A 76 6.29 0.46 -4.18
CA ALA A 76 6.46 -0.93 -3.74
C ALA A 76 5.50 -1.89 -4.48
N ASP A 77 5.61 -3.20 -4.25
CA ASP A 77 4.64 -4.16 -4.77
C ASP A 77 3.32 -4.07 -4.01
N HIS A 78 3.39 -4.10 -2.69
CA HIS A 78 2.22 -4.03 -1.82
C HIS A 78 2.26 -2.75 -0.97
N VAL A 79 1.16 -1.98 -0.98
CA VAL A 79 1.02 -0.80 -0.14
C VAL A 79 -0.29 -0.90 0.64
N LEU A 80 -0.20 -0.84 1.98
CA LEU A 80 -1.33 -0.81 2.90
C LEU A 80 -1.38 0.53 3.61
N ILE A 81 -2.49 1.26 3.50
CA ILE A 81 -2.68 2.57 4.11
C ILE A 81 -3.80 2.52 5.15
N GLU A 82 -3.42 2.55 6.43
CA GLU A 82 -4.32 2.76 7.56
C GLU A 82 -4.18 4.17 8.16
N GLY A 83 -3.01 4.79 7.99
CA GLY A 83 -2.69 6.15 8.43
C GLY A 83 -2.89 7.22 7.36
N ARG A 84 -2.01 8.22 7.32
CA ARG A 84 -2.10 9.36 6.40
C ARG A 84 -0.90 9.46 5.47
N VAL A 85 -1.18 9.55 4.17
CA VAL A 85 -0.18 9.80 3.13
C VAL A 85 -0.52 11.10 2.40
N GLN A 86 0.47 11.97 2.25
CA GLN A 86 0.42 13.13 1.37
C GLN A 86 1.50 13.00 0.31
N GLY A 87 1.12 12.68 -0.93
CA GLY A 87 2.06 12.38 -2.00
C GLY A 87 1.52 11.40 -3.03
N THR A 88 2.42 10.86 -3.85
CA THR A 88 2.08 9.87 -4.88
C THR A 88 2.36 8.46 -4.38
N VAL A 89 1.41 7.57 -4.54
CA VAL A 89 1.57 6.14 -4.22
C VAL A 89 1.60 5.35 -5.51
N ILE A 90 2.59 4.48 -5.62
CA ILE A 90 2.86 3.63 -6.77
C ILE A 90 2.89 2.18 -6.28
N ALA A 91 1.83 1.42 -6.59
CA ALA A 91 1.71 0.03 -6.17
C ALA A 91 1.71 -0.92 -7.38
N ARG A 92 2.73 -1.78 -7.46
CA ARG A 92 2.88 -2.70 -8.60
C ARG A 92 1.97 -3.92 -8.53
N GLN A 93 1.52 -4.32 -7.34
CA GLN A 93 0.65 -5.48 -7.16
C GLN A 93 -0.65 -5.08 -6.46
N THR A 94 -0.58 -4.55 -5.24
CA THR A 94 -1.79 -4.23 -4.45
C THR A 94 -1.67 -2.89 -3.75
N LEU A 95 -2.65 -2.01 -3.98
CA LEU A 95 -2.89 -0.83 -3.14
C LEU A 95 -4.17 -1.05 -2.32
N GLU A 96 -4.04 -1.08 -1.00
CA GLU A 96 -5.17 -1.20 -0.08
C GLU A 96 -5.24 0.05 0.82
N ILE A 97 -6.38 0.73 0.82
CA ILE A 97 -6.66 1.88 1.68
C ILE A 97 -7.82 1.52 2.60
N THR A 98 -7.54 1.36 3.88
CA THR A 98 -8.55 0.94 4.86
C THR A 98 -9.46 2.09 5.24
N GLY A 99 -10.53 1.80 5.98
CA GLY A 99 -11.51 2.82 6.40
C GLY A 99 -10.95 3.94 7.30
N SER A 100 -9.77 3.76 7.90
CA SER A 100 -9.05 4.83 8.62
C SER A 100 -8.04 5.58 7.75
N GLY A 101 -7.67 4.99 6.61
CA GLY A 101 -6.66 5.51 5.70
C GLY A 101 -7.05 6.83 5.04
N THR A 102 -6.07 7.71 4.88
CA THR A 102 -6.20 8.96 4.13
C THR A 102 -5.06 9.13 3.15
N LEU A 103 -5.37 9.26 1.87
CA LEU A 103 -4.44 9.61 0.80
C LEU A 103 -4.80 10.99 0.21
N ILE A 104 -3.84 11.91 0.22
CA ILE A 104 -3.92 13.21 -0.44
C ILE A 104 -2.80 13.29 -1.49
N GLY A 105 -3.17 13.13 -2.75
CA GLY A 105 -2.27 12.98 -3.88
C GLY A 105 -2.69 11.79 -4.76
N ASP A 106 -1.79 11.34 -5.61
CA ASP A 106 -2.15 10.41 -6.69
C ASP A 106 -1.95 8.96 -6.29
N ALA A 107 -2.87 8.10 -6.71
CA ALA A 107 -2.81 6.64 -6.54
C ALA A 107 -2.61 5.99 -7.91
N LEU A 108 -1.40 5.50 -8.16
CA LEU A 108 -1.01 4.78 -9.36
C LEU A 108 -0.89 3.29 -9.01
N TYR A 109 -1.62 2.42 -9.70
CA TYR A 109 -1.61 0.98 -9.40
C TYR A 109 -1.58 0.14 -10.68
N ASP A 110 -0.87 -0.98 -10.64
CA ASP A 110 -0.62 -1.79 -11.84
C ASP A 110 -1.48 -3.06 -11.90
N ALA A 111 -1.98 -3.56 -10.76
CA ALA A 111 -2.83 -4.75 -10.72
C ALA A 111 -4.12 -4.55 -9.91
N GLN A 112 -4.05 -4.45 -8.58
CA GLN A 112 -5.26 -4.38 -7.73
C GLN A 112 -5.31 -3.11 -6.87
N LEU A 113 -6.51 -2.54 -6.77
CA LEU A 113 -6.85 -1.43 -5.89
C LEU A 113 -8.07 -1.81 -5.05
N ASP A 114 -7.94 -1.73 -3.72
CA ASP A 114 -9.07 -1.84 -2.79
C ASP A 114 -9.15 -0.61 -1.88
N VAL A 115 -10.33 -0.03 -1.81
CA VAL A 115 -10.62 1.19 -1.05
C VAL A 115 -11.82 0.90 -0.18
N HIS A 116 -11.58 0.71 1.11
CA HIS A 116 -12.61 0.32 2.06
C HIS A 116 -13.59 1.46 2.35
N PRO A 117 -14.81 1.14 2.82
CA PRO A 117 -15.75 2.16 3.28
C PRO A 117 -15.11 3.10 4.32
N ARG A 118 -15.31 4.41 4.09
CA ARG A 118 -14.81 5.54 4.90
C ARG A 118 -13.35 5.94 4.65
N ALA A 119 -12.61 5.23 3.80
CA ALA A 119 -11.31 5.68 3.32
C ALA A 119 -11.44 7.07 2.66
N LYS A 120 -10.44 7.93 2.86
CA LYS A 120 -10.42 9.28 2.30
C LYS A 120 -9.34 9.37 1.23
N LEU A 121 -9.75 9.46 -0.04
CA LEU A 121 -8.84 9.65 -1.16
C LEU A 121 -9.13 10.99 -1.85
N LYS A 122 -8.10 11.82 -2.02
CA LYS A 122 -8.18 13.08 -2.76
C LYS A 122 -6.99 13.19 -3.72
N GLY A 123 -7.22 12.96 -5.01
CA GLY A 123 -6.25 13.12 -6.08
C GLY A 123 -6.63 12.28 -7.30
N LYS A 124 -5.70 12.09 -8.23
CA LYS A 124 -5.91 11.24 -9.40
C LYS A 124 -5.77 9.77 -9.00
N VAL A 125 -6.64 8.92 -9.53
CA VAL A 125 -6.48 7.46 -9.47
C VAL A 125 -6.23 6.99 -10.90
N GLU A 126 -5.16 6.23 -11.11
CA GLU A 126 -4.75 5.77 -12.44
C GLU A 126 -4.30 4.31 -12.39
N TYR A 127 -4.96 3.50 -13.19
CA TYR A 127 -4.49 2.16 -13.51
C TYR A 127 -3.40 2.25 -14.56
N ARG A 128 -2.22 1.66 -14.30
CA ARG A 128 -1.06 1.66 -15.22
C ARG A 128 -0.68 0.27 -15.71
N GLY A 129 -1.42 -0.76 -15.31
CA GLY A 129 -1.24 -2.11 -15.84
C GLY A 129 -1.67 -2.22 -17.30
N GLU A 130 -1.59 -3.44 -17.82
CA GLU A 130 -2.05 -3.72 -19.18
C GLU A 130 -3.59 -3.71 -19.24
N LEU A 131 -4.17 -2.63 -19.80
CA LEU A 131 -5.61 -2.47 -19.98
C LEU A 131 -6.25 -3.55 -20.87
N ASP A 132 -5.47 -4.19 -21.73
CA ASP A 132 -5.92 -5.16 -22.73
C ASP A 132 -5.45 -6.61 -22.45
N ALA A 133 -5.00 -6.91 -21.22
CA ALA A 133 -4.62 -8.27 -20.86
C ALA A 133 -5.84 -9.21 -20.96
N PRO A 134 -5.73 -10.37 -21.66
CA PRO A 134 -6.85 -11.28 -21.79
C PRO A 134 -7.31 -11.74 -20.41
N SER A 135 -8.61 -11.65 -20.15
CA SER A 135 -9.24 -12.16 -18.93
C SER A 135 -8.74 -13.58 -18.65
N PRO A 136 -8.19 -13.88 -17.46
CA PRO A 136 -7.86 -15.26 -17.12
C PRO A 136 -9.13 -16.10 -17.24
N ALA A 137 -9.04 -17.23 -17.96
CA ALA A 137 -10.19 -18.08 -18.23
C ALA A 137 -10.81 -18.55 -16.90
N PRO A 138 -12.15 -18.47 -16.74
CA PRO A 138 -12.80 -19.07 -15.58
C PRO A 138 -12.60 -20.58 -15.63
N TYR A 139 -12.12 -21.17 -14.52
CA TYR A 139 -12.12 -22.63 -14.31
C TYR A 139 -13.53 -23.15 -14.06
#